data_AF-A0A7H0H8S8-F1
#
_entry.id   AF-A0A7H0H8S8-F1
#
_cell.length_a   1.000
_cell.length_b   1.000
_cell.length_c   1.000
_cell.angle_alpha   90.00
_cell.angle_beta   90.00
_cell.angle_gamma   90.00
#
_symmetry.space_group_name_H-M   'P 1'
#
loop_
_entity.id
_entity.type
_entity.pdbx_description
1 polymer ?
#
loop_
_entity_poly.entity_id
_entity_poly.type
_entity_poly.pdbx_seq_one_letter_code
_entity_poly.pdbx_strand_id
1 'polypeptide(L)'
;MTDVEQVLAANEASGRPTAVDEVLADIDGERAAGRVVVLGGDFNEPSAQDWTAEAADLFDHNGVVIQWQTTLKLLDAGLVDTYREIHPDPVANPGFTWPSDNEGFATTKLTWAPEADERDRIDYIFALPDDRLTIDSSTVVGPRSSIVRNERVVDDSADEILTPQAPWPTDHKAVLTRFSITGP
;
A
#
# COMPACT_ATOMS: atom_id res chain seq x y z
N MET A 1 -10.49 -16.67 -1.78
CA MET A 1 -10.91 -16.70 -0.36
C MET A 1 -11.98 -15.61 -0.21
N THR A 2 -13.17 -15.92 0.31
CA THR A 2 -14.32 -14.98 0.32
C THR A 2 -14.93 -14.77 1.71
N ASP A 3 -14.36 -15.40 2.75
CA ASP A 3 -14.82 -15.29 4.12
C ASP A 3 -14.09 -14.13 4.82
N VAL A 4 -14.75 -12.98 4.92
CA VAL A 4 -14.18 -11.76 5.50
C VAL A 4 -13.81 -11.93 6.97
N GLU A 5 -14.63 -12.63 7.75
CA GLU A 5 -14.36 -12.84 9.18
C GLU A 5 -13.10 -13.67 9.37
N GLN A 6 -12.91 -14.71 8.55
CA GLN A 6 -11.70 -15.52 8.58
C GLN A 6 -10.46 -14.71 8.16
N VAL A 7 -10.56 -13.85 7.15
CA VAL A 7 -9.44 -12.99 6.71
C VAL A 7 -9.03 -12.02 7.82
N LEU A 8 -10.00 -11.31 8.41
CA LEU A 8 -9.73 -10.34 9.48
C LEU A 8 -9.20 -11.02 10.75
N ALA A 9 -9.69 -12.22 11.07
CA ALA A 9 -9.16 -13.00 12.19
C ALA A 9 -7.70 -13.45 11.95
N ALA A 10 -7.38 -13.87 10.72
CA ALA A 10 -6.00 -14.21 10.35
C ALA A 10 -5.08 -12.98 10.37
N ASN A 11 -5.58 -11.84 9.92
CA ASN A 11 -4.85 -10.58 9.98
C ASN A 11 -4.62 -10.11 11.42
N GLU A 12 -5.62 -10.20 12.30
CA GLU A 12 -5.46 -9.92 13.73
C GLU A 12 -4.38 -10.83 14.34
N ALA A 13 -4.44 -12.13 14.05
CA ALA A 13 -3.49 -13.12 14.54
C ALA A 13 -2.04 -12.92 14.04
N SER A 14 -1.85 -12.14 12.97
CA SER A 14 -0.51 -11.77 12.49
C SER A 14 0.24 -10.83 13.45
N GLY A 15 -0.50 -10.12 14.32
CA GLY A 15 0.05 -9.10 15.22
C GLY A 15 0.28 -7.73 14.58
N ARG A 16 0.09 -7.57 13.26
CA ARG A 16 0.21 -6.27 12.57
C ARG A 16 -0.72 -5.19 13.15
N PRO A 17 -2.01 -5.46 13.43
CA PRO A 17 -2.89 -4.43 13.99
C PRO A 17 -2.45 -3.98 15.39
N THR A 18 -1.89 -4.88 16.20
CA THR A 18 -1.33 -4.55 17.51
C THR A 18 -0.04 -3.74 17.40
N ALA A 19 0.84 -4.09 16.46
CA ALA A 19 2.08 -3.34 16.24
C ALA A 19 1.79 -1.87 15.85
N VAL A 20 0.73 -1.62 15.06
CA VAL A 20 0.33 -0.24 14.74
C VAL A 20 -0.21 0.53 15.94
N ASP A 21 -0.82 -0.12 16.94
CA ASP A 21 -1.22 0.59 18.17
C ASP A 21 0.00 1.17 18.90
N GLU A 22 1.13 0.45 18.90
CA GLU A 22 2.39 0.95 19.48
C GLU A 22 2.97 2.12 18.68
N VAL A 23 2.91 2.05 17.35
CA VAL A 23 3.32 3.14 16.46
C VAL A 23 2.45 4.38 16.67
N LEU A 24 1.13 4.22 16.81
CA LEU A 24 0.21 5.32 17.07
C LEU A 24 0.51 6.01 18.41
N ALA A 25 0.85 5.24 19.45
CA ALA A 25 1.25 5.81 20.73
C ALA A 25 2.53 6.66 20.64
N ASP A 26 3.51 6.24 19.82
CA ASP A 26 4.71 7.04 19.55
C ASP A 26 4.37 8.32 18.76
N ILE A 27 3.54 8.19 17.73
CA ILE A 27 3.05 9.31 16.91
C ILE A 27 2.33 10.36 17.76
N ASP A 28 1.52 9.96 18.73
CA ASP A 28 0.86 10.88 19.65
C ASP A 28 1.88 11.69 20.47
N GLY A 29 2.98 11.06 20.89
CA GLY A 29 4.10 11.73 21.55
C GLY A 29 4.79 12.76 20.65
N GLU A 30 5.05 12.39 19.40
CA GLU A 30 5.69 13.25 18.40
C GLU A 30 4.78 14.44 18.02
N ARG A 31 3.47 14.19 17.88
CA ARG A 31 2.44 15.21 17.66
C ARG A 31 2.36 16.19 18.82
N ALA A 32 2.35 15.70 20.06
CA ALA A 32 2.33 16.54 21.25
C ALA A 32 3.60 17.41 21.37
N ALA A 33 4.73 16.93 20.83
CA ALA A 33 5.97 17.69 20.72
C ALA A 33 5.99 18.69 19.54
N GLY A 34 4.90 18.81 18.77
CA GLY A 34 4.78 19.74 17.65
C GLY A 34 5.64 19.36 16.43
N ARG A 35 5.97 18.07 16.28
CA ARG A 35 6.79 17.57 15.17
C ARG A 35 5.90 17.14 13.99
N VAL A 36 6.43 17.32 12.79
CA VAL A 36 5.83 16.78 11.57
C VAL A 36 6.06 15.27 11.57
N VAL A 37 5.02 14.49 11.29
CA VAL A 37 5.07 13.02 11.32
C VAL A 37 4.78 12.46 9.93
N VAL A 38 5.70 11.62 9.46
CA VAL A 38 5.54 10.77 8.28
C VAL A 38 5.91 9.36 8.69
N LEU A 39 5.04 8.40 8.38
CA LEU A 39 5.21 6.98 8.64
C LEU A 39 5.27 6.26 7.30
N GLY A 40 6.22 5.36 7.09
CA GLY A 40 6.24 4.56 5.87
C GLY A 40 6.99 3.25 6.02
N GLY A 41 6.68 2.32 5.13
CA GLY A 41 7.26 0.98 5.13
C GLY A 41 6.36 -0.04 4.45
N ASP A 42 6.77 -1.30 4.53
CA ASP A 42 5.98 -2.48 4.16
C ASP A 42 5.12 -2.90 5.36
N PHE A 43 3.81 -2.86 5.18
CA PHE A 43 2.84 -3.19 6.21
C PHE A 43 2.40 -4.65 6.14
N ASN A 44 2.75 -5.40 5.08
CA ASN A 44 2.30 -6.77 4.83
C ASN A 44 0.78 -6.94 4.96
N GLU A 45 0.02 -5.89 4.62
CA GLU A 45 -1.44 -5.84 4.67
C GLU A 45 -1.93 -4.92 3.55
N PRO A 46 -2.97 -5.31 2.79
CA PRO A 46 -3.62 -4.41 1.85
C PRO A 46 -4.39 -3.28 2.55
N SER A 47 -4.91 -2.33 1.76
CA SER A 47 -5.53 -1.12 2.29
C SER A 47 -7.04 -1.20 2.37
N ALA A 48 -7.61 -0.69 3.46
CA ALA A 48 -9.04 -0.45 3.60
C ALA A 48 -9.61 0.54 2.56
N GLN A 49 -8.74 1.36 1.93
CA GLN A 49 -9.12 2.28 0.84
C GLN A 49 -9.00 1.63 -0.54
N ASP A 50 -8.48 0.40 -0.63
CA ASP A 50 -8.24 -0.30 -1.90
C ASP A 50 -9.23 -1.46 -2.08
N TRP A 51 -9.51 -2.19 -0.98
CA TRP A 51 -10.51 -3.26 -0.93
C TRP A 51 -11.93 -2.69 -0.70
N THR A 52 -12.37 -1.85 -1.63
CA THR A 52 -13.64 -1.10 -1.61
C THR A 52 -14.72 -1.78 -2.47
N ALA A 53 -15.96 -1.29 -2.40
CA ALA A 53 -17.05 -1.81 -3.22
C ALA A 53 -16.79 -1.61 -4.72
N GLU A 54 -16.13 -0.51 -5.08
CA GLU A 54 -15.78 -0.15 -6.46
C GLU A 54 -14.74 -1.12 -7.05
N ALA A 55 -13.85 -1.66 -6.23
CA ALA A 55 -12.81 -2.61 -6.64
C ALA A 55 -13.14 -4.08 -6.31
N ALA A 56 -14.32 -4.38 -5.77
CA ALA A 56 -14.67 -5.69 -5.21
C ALA A 56 -14.62 -6.84 -6.23
N ASP A 57 -14.89 -6.57 -7.52
CA ASP A 57 -14.87 -7.58 -8.59
C ASP A 57 -13.58 -7.57 -9.42
N LEU A 58 -12.59 -6.76 -9.03
CA LEU A 58 -11.29 -6.67 -9.69
C LEU A 58 -10.25 -7.54 -8.97
N PHE A 59 -9.14 -7.82 -9.64
CA PHE A 59 -7.92 -8.39 -9.03
C PHE A 59 -8.15 -9.65 -8.18
N ASP A 60 -9.09 -10.51 -8.60
CA ASP A 60 -9.51 -11.70 -7.85
C ASP A 60 -9.98 -11.41 -6.40
N HIS A 61 -10.48 -10.20 -6.11
CA HIS A 61 -11.15 -9.86 -4.85
C HIS A 61 -12.48 -10.63 -4.66
N ASN A 62 -13.08 -11.14 -5.74
CA ASN A 62 -14.26 -12.03 -5.71
C ASN A 62 -15.50 -11.46 -4.99
N GLY A 63 -15.80 -10.18 -5.20
CA GLY A 63 -16.92 -9.46 -4.60
C GLY A 63 -16.70 -9.05 -3.14
N VAL A 64 -15.49 -9.22 -2.62
CA VAL A 64 -15.17 -8.98 -1.21
C VAL A 64 -14.73 -7.53 -1.00
N VAL A 65 -15.29 -6.91 0.05
CA VAL A 65 -14.87 -5.61 0.58
C VAL A 65 -14.27 -5.85 1.95
N ILE A 66 -13.05 -5.37 2.19
CA ILE A 66 -12.31 -5.64 3.43
C ILE A 66 -11.84 -4.33 4.04
N GLN A 67 -12.23 -4.12 5.29
CA GLN A 67 -11.70 -3.05 6.12
C GLN A 67 -10.46 -3.57 6.85
N TRP A 68 -9.33 -3.56 6.15
CA TRP A 68 -8.05 -4.05 6.65
C TRP A 68 -7.62 -3.31 7.92
N GLN A 69 -7.43 -4.04 9.02
CA GLN A 69 -7.41 -3.46 10.37
C GLN A 69 -6.22 -2.51 10.60
N THR A 70 -5.03 -2.84 10.09
CA THR A 70 -3.82 -2.03 10.30
C THR A 70 -3.98 -0.66 9.63
N THR A 71 -4.36 -0.66 8.35
CA THR A 71 -4.56 0.60 7.61
C THR A 71 -5.77 1.39 8.13
N LEU A 72 -6.87 0.73 8.50
CA LEU A 72 -8.04 1.38 9.08
C LEU A 72 -7.70 2.13 10.38
N LYS A 73 -6.91 1.51 11.28
CA LYS A 73 -6.48 2.16 12.53
C LYS A 73 -5.69 3.45 12.28
N LEU A 74 -4.80 3.47 11.29
CA LEU A 74 -4.05 4.68 10.93
C LEU A 74 -4.98 5.79 10.42
N LEU A 75 -5.94 5.43 9.57
CA LEU A 75 -6.93 6.38 9.04
C LEU A 75 -7.83 6.94 10.15
N ASP A 76 -8.30 6.09 11.06
CA ASP A 76 -9.12 6.48 12.22
C ASP A 76 -8.36 7.39 13.19
N ALA A 77 -7.04 7.21 13.30
CA ALA A 77 -6.15 8.10 14.06
C ALA A 77 -5.88 9.45 13.34
N GLY A 78 -6.38 9.61 12.12
CA GLY A 78 -6.29 10.84 11.34
C GLY A 78 -5.02 10.97 10.50
N LEU A 79 -4.27 9.88 10.30
CA LEU A 79 -3.22 9.87 9.28
C LEU A 79 -3.85 9.78 7.88
N VAL A 80 -3.16 10.35 6.90
CA VAL A 80 -3.55 10.35 5.50
C VAL A 80 -2.59 9.45 4.72
N ASP A 81 -3.11 8.49 3.96
CA ASP A 81 -2.36 7.74 2.97
C ASP A 81 -1.99 8.66 1.80
N THR A 82 -0.70 8.96 1.67
CA THR A 82 -0.24 9.96 0.69
C THR A 82 -0.45 9.52 -0.75
N TYR A 83 -0.47 8.21 -1.02
CA TYR A 83 -0.75 7.72 -2.37
C TYR A 83 -2.21 7.90 -2.73
N ARG A 84 -3.12 7.55 -1.81
CA ARG A 84 -4.57 7.66 -2.03
C ARG A 84 -5.08 9.10 -1.98
N GLU A 85 -4.39 10.01 -1.27
CA GLU A 85 -4.64 11.46 -1.33
C GLU A 85 -4.41 12.03 -2.75
N ILE A 86 -3.36 11.57 -3.43
CA ILE A 86 -3.03 12.00 -4.79
C ILE A 86 -3.84 11.23 -5.84
N HIS A 87 -4.11 9.94 -5.60
CA HIS A 87 -4.81 9.04 -6.51
C HIS A 87 -6.04 8.40 -5.83
N PRO A 88 -7.15 9.16 -5.69
CA PRO A 88 -8.29 8.76 -4.87
C PRO A 88 -9.10 7.59 -5.43
N ASP A 89 -8.95 7.26 -6.71
CA ASP A 89 -9.68 6.17 -7.37
C ASP A 89 -8.87 4.87 -7.33
N PRO A 90 -9.25 3.87 -6.50
CA PRO A 90 -8.53 2.61 -6.40
C PRO A 90 -8.71 1.69 -7.62
N VAL A 91 -9.70 1.94 -8.47
CA VAL A 91 -9.93 1.19 -9.71
C VAL A 91 -9.01 1.72 -10.82
N ALA A 92 -8.94 3.05 -10.97
CA ALA A 92 -8.07 3.66 -11.96
C ALA A 92 -6.58 3.54 -11.58
N ASN A 93 -6.28 3.73 -10.30
CA ASN A 93 -4.93 3.79 -9.73
C ASN A 93 -4.80 2.79 -8.56
N PRO A 94 -4.70 1.49 -8.84
CA PRO A 94 -4.58 0.48 -7.78
C PRO A 94 -3.27 0.64 -6.98
N GLY A 95 -2.19 1.06 -7.62
CA GLY A 95 -0.92 1.36 -6.94
C GLY A 95 -0.16 0.12 -6.47
N PHE A 96 -0.27 -1.00 -7.18
CA PHE A 96 0.30 -2.28 -6.76
C PHE A 96 1.80 -2.21 -6.47
N THR A 97 2.15 -2.48 -5.22
CA THR A 97 3.55 -2.55 -4.77
C THR A 97 4.05 -3.98 -4.75
N TRP A 98 3.18 -4.98 -4.62
CA TRP A 98 3.59 -6.38 -4.56
C TRP A 98 2.57 -7.28 -5.30
N PRO A 99 2.99 -8.40 -5.93
CA PRO A 99 4.36 -8.76 -6.27
C PRO A 99 4.83 -8.00 -7.53
N SER A 100 5.95 -7.31 -7.40
CA SER A 100 6.69 -6.71 -8.51
C SER A 100 7.36 -7.78 -9.37
N ASP A 101 7.47 -7.50 -10.67
CA ASP A 101 8.40 -8.26 -11.49
C ASP A 101 9.85 -8.04 -11.02
N ASN A 102 10.65 -9.10 -11.15
CA ASN A 102 12.08 -9.07 -11.05
C ASN A 102 12.64 -10.08 -12.07
N GLU A 103 13.25 -9.56 -13.14
CA GLU A 103 13.76 -10.40 -14.25
C GLU A 103 14.89 -11.35 -13.81
N GLY A 104 15.55 -11.07 -12.68
CA GLY A 104 16.61 -11.92 -12.12
C GLY A 104 16.10 -13.21 -11.49
N PHE A 105 14.78 -13.38 -11.31
CA PHE A 105 14.18 -14.51 -10.61
C PHE A 105 13.07 -15.18 -11.42
N ALA A 106 12.86 -16.48 -11.20
CA ALA A 106 11.68 -17.16 -11.76
C ALA A 106 10.40 -16.64 -11.07
N THR A 107 9.28 -16.58 -11.79
CA THR A 107 7.99 -16.10 -11.23
C THR A 107 7.57 -16.91 -10.01
N THR A 108 7.88 -18.21 -9.98
CA THR A 108 7.65 -19.11 -8.84
C THR A 108 8.39 -18.76 -7.55
N LYS A 109 9.30 -17.78 -7.59
CA LYS A 109 9.99 -17.20 -6.43
C LYS A 109 9.45 -15.83 -6.03
N LEU A 110 8.57 -15.26 -6.84
CA LEU A 110 7.99 -13.93 -6.68
C LEU A 110 6.50 -13.99 -6.30
N THR A 111 5.88 -15.17 -6.41
CA THR A 111 4.44 -15.39 -6.13
C THR A 111 4.22 -16.29 -4.91
N TRP A 112 3.18 -16.02 -4.13
CA TRP A 112 2.76 -16.87 -3.01
C TRP A 112 1.45 -17.61 -3.32
N ALA A 113 0.61 -17.04 -4.17
CA ALA A 113 -0.63 -17.61 -4.68
C ALA A 113 -0.57 -17.71 -6.22
N PRO A 114 0.11 -18.73 -6.76
CA PRO A 114 0.40 -18.83 -8.20
C PRO A 114 -0.85 -18.99 -9.09
N GLU A 115 -2.02 -19.26 -8.51
CA GLU A 115 -3.28 -19.42 -9.23
C GLU A 115 -4.18 -18.17 -9.16
N ALA A 116 -3.80 -17.14 -8.39
CA ALA A 116 -4.58 -15.93 -8.17
C ALA A 116 -3.87 -14.67 -8.70
N ASP A 117 -4.64 -13.63 -8.98
CA ASP A 117 -4.14 -12.26 -8.92
C ASP A 117 -3.96 -11.91 -7.43
N GLU A 118 -2.71 -11.87 -6.98
CA GLU A 118 -2.35 -11.53 -5.59
C GLU A 118 -1.70 -10.14 -5.51
N ARG A 119 -1.85 -9.35 -6.57
CA ARG A 119 -1.35 -7.99 -6.57
C ARG A 119 -2.11 -7.19 -5.54
N ASP A 120 -1.35 -6.55 -4.66
CA ASP A 120 -1.88 -5.63 -3.67
C ASP A 120 -0.88 -4.49 -3.48
N ARG A 121 -1.39 -3.38 -2.94
CA ARG A 121 -0.56 -2.32 -2.38
C ARG A 121 -0.37 -2.65 -0.91
N ILE A 122 0.87 -2.91 -0.50
CA ILE A 122 1.22 -3.24 0.90
C ILE A 122 2.34 -2.35 1.45
N ASP A 123 2.95 -1.52 0.59
CA ASP A 123 3.94 -0.53 0.95
C ASP A 123 3.29 0.86 0.95
N TYR A 124 3.46 1.61 2.03
CA TYR A 124 2.75 2.86 2.25
C TYR A 124 3.66 3.99 2.71
N ILE A 125 3.22 5.21 2.43
CA ILE A 125 3.66 6.41 3.13
C ILE A 125 2.39 7.12 3.63
N PHE A 126 2.23 7.16 4.95
CA PHE A 126 1.23 7.92 5.66
C PHE A 126 1.82 9.22 6.22
N ALA A 127 1.02 10.27 6.28
CA ALA A 127 1.40 11.53 6.92
C ALA A 127 0.31 11.98 7.90
N LEU A 128 0.71 12.52 9.05
CA LEU A 128 -0.23 13.24 9.91
C LEU A 128 -0.45 14.65 9.32
N PRO A 129 -1.70 15.11 9.13
CA PRO A 129 -1.98 16.46 8.67
C PRO A 129 -1.33 17.53 9.55
N ASP A 130 -0.60 18.45 8.94
CA ASP A 130 0.09 19.57 9.58
C ASP A 130 0.14 20.75 8.60
N ASP A 131 -0.17 21.97 9.05
CA ASP A 131 -0.19 23.17 8.19
C ASP A 131 1.16 23.48 7.53
N ARG A 132 2.26 22.94 8.08
CA ARG A 132 3.61 23.09 7.54
C ARG A 132 3.91 22.09 6.42
N LEU A 133 3.13 21.02 6.28
CA LEU A 133 3.40 19.89 5.40
C LEU A 133 2.39 19.84 4.26
N THR A 134 2.87 19.83 3.01
CA THR A 134 2.04 19.60 1.82
C THR A 134 2.52 18.36 1.09
N ILE A 135 1.59 17.51 0.67
CA ILE A 135 1.86 16.34 -0.18
C ILE A 135 1.81 16.82 -1.63
N ASP A 136 2.96 16.88 -2.30
CA ASP A 136 3.04 17.43 -3.66
C ASP A 136 2.75 16.35 -4.73
N SER A 137 3.18 15.12 -4.48
CA SER A 137 3.02 13.98 -5.38
C SER A 137 3.30 12.68 -4.64
N SER A 138 2.65 11.60 -5.05
CA SER A 138 2.97 10.24 -4.62
C SER A 138 2.90 9.28 -5.80
N THR A 139 3.92 8.45 -5.98
CA THR A 139 4.11 7.63 -7.18
C THR A 139 4.75 6.30 -6.83
N VAL A 140 4.31 5.23 -7.50
CA VAL A 140 4.95 3.92 -7.43
C VAL A 140 6.25 3.93 -8.25
N VAL A 141 7.32 3.40 -7.69
CA VAL A 141 8.65 3.29 -8.32
C VAL A 141 9.00 1.83 -8.48
N GLY A 142 9.23 1.40 -9.72
CA GLY A 142 9.57 0.02 -10.02
C GLY A 142 9.29 -0.36 -11.47
N PRO A 143 9.43 -1.65 -11.81
CA PRO A 143 9.04 -2.19 -13.10
C PRO A 143 7.58 -1.90 -13.37
N ARG A 144 7.24 -1.69 -14.64
CA ARG A 144 5.83 -1.58 -15.04
C ARG A 144 5.11 -2.94 -14.99
N SER A 145 5.85 -4.05 -14.93
CA SER A 145 5.28 -5.38 -14.76
C SER A 145 5.16 -5.80 -13.29
N SER A 146 4.15 -6.62 -13.04
CA SER A 146 3.87 -7.33 -11.79
C SER A 146 3.72 -8.82 -12.07
N ILE A 147 3.60 -9.64 -11.03
CA ILE A 147 3.27 -11.05 -11.17
C ILE A 147 1.76 -11.26 -10.95
N VAL A 148 1.09 -11.93 -11.89
CA VAL A 148 -0.34 -12.28 -11.83
C VAL A 148 -0.48 -13.73 -12.23
N ARG A 149 -1.07 -14.57 -11.38
CA ARG A 149 -1.24 -16.02 -11.64
C ARG A 149 0.06 -16.68 -12.13
N ASN A 150 1.16 -16.37 -11.44
CA ASN A 150 2.52 -16.83 -11.73
C ASN A 150 3.09 -16.42 -13.11
N GLU A 151 2.50 -15.42 -13.76
CA GLU A 151 2.94 -14.85 -15.04
C GLU A 151 3.34 -13.39 -14.90
N ARG A 152 4.27 -12.92 -15.73
CA ARG A 152 4.64 -11.50 -15.80
C ARG A 152 3.59 -10.75 -16.60
N VAL A 153 2.94 -9.78 -15.97
CA VAL A 153 1.90 -8.96 -16.59
C VAL A 153 2.27 -7.50 -16.49
N VAL A 154 2.23 -6.81 -17.63
CA VAL A 154 2.44 -5.35 -17.69
C VAL A 154 1.21 -4.66 -17.13
N ASP A 155 1.42 -3.74 -16.19
CA ASP A 155 0.36 -2.94 -15.60
C ASP A 155 -0.29 -2.02 -16.66
N ASP A 156 -1.60 -2.17 -16.83
CA ASP A 156 -2.44 -1.42 -17.76
C ASP A 156 -3.38 -0.42 -17.07
N SER A 157 -3.20 -0.19 -15.77
CA SER A 157 -3.90 0.85 -15.02
C SER A 157 -3.45 2.26 -15.39
N ALA A 158 -4.14 3.26 -14.83
CA ALA A 158 -3.77 4.67 -14.97
C ALA A 158 -2.55 5.07 -14.11
N ASP A 159 -1.90 4.12 -13.44
CA ASP A 159 -0.72 4.42 -12.64
C ASP A 159 0.44 4.94 -13.47
N GLU A 160 0.87 6.15 -13.12
CA GLU A 160 2.17 6.68 -13.52
C GLU A 160 3.24 5.98 -12.67
N ILE A 161 3.89 4.96 -13.23
CA ILE A 161 4.96 4.23 -12.56
C ILE A 161 6.31 4.81 -12.98
N LEU A 162 7.10 5.27 -12.02
CA LEU A 162 8.48 5.69 -12.25
C LEU A 162 9.36 4.45 -12.41
N THR A 163 9.64 4.05 -13.65
CA THR A 163 10.47 2.87 -13.94
C THR A 163 11.96 3.22 -14.04
N PRO A 164 12.82 2.69 -13.13
CA PRO A 164 14.25 2.90 -13.22
C PRO A 164 14.88 2.14 -14.39
N GLN A 165 16.03 2.62 -14.85
CA GLN A 165 16.83 1.96 -15.89
C GLN A 165 17.72 0.84 -15.35
N ALA A 166 18.00 0.84 -14.05
CA ALA A 166 18.80 -0.20 -13.41
C ALA A 166 17.94 -1.46 -13.17
N PRO A 167 18.54 -2.66 -13.17
CA PRO A 167 17.83 -3.89 -12.79
C PRO A 167 17.14 -3.72 -11.44
N TRP A 168 15.86 -4.07 -11.38
CA TRP A 168 15.08 -3.93 -10.17
C TRP A 168 15.47 -4.99 -9.14
N PRO A 169 15.79 -4.63 -7.88
CA PRO A 169 16.49 -5.53 -6.97
C PRO A 169 15.57 -6.38 -6.07
N THR A 170 14.25 -6.18 -6.10
CA THR A 170 13.29 -6.75 -5.14
C THR A 170 11.99 -7.16 -5.83
N ASP A 171 11.18 -7.94 -5.15
CA ASP A 171 9.79 -8.29 -5.43
C ASP A 171 8.77 -7.22 -4.97
N HIS A 172 9.22 -6.10 -4.39
CA HIS A 172 8.36 -4.94 -4.10
C HIS A 172 8.64 -3.79 -5.07
N LYS A 173 7.62 -3.02 -5.43
CA LYS A 173 7.79 -1.65 -5.95
C LYS A 173 7.81 -0.70 -4.76
N ALA A 174 8.60 0.36 -4.84
CA ALA A 174 8.64 1.37 -3.78
C ALA A 174 7.51 2.38 -3.97
N VAL A 175 7.17 3.11 -2.90
CA VAL A 175 6.35 4.32 -2.97
C VAL A 175 7.25 5.53 -2.74
N LEU A 176 7.15 6.52 -3.62
CA LEU A 176 7.87 7.79 -3.52
C LEU A 176 6.87 8.93 -3.36
N THR A 177 6.86 9.54 -2.18
CA THR A 177 6.10 10.77 -1.92
C THR A 177 7.05 11.96 -1.82
N ARG A 178 6.71 13.05 -2.52
CA ARG A 178 7.38 14.34 -2.38
C ARG A 178 6.54 15.23 -1.47
N PHE A 179 7.20 15.83 -0.51
CA PHE A 179 6.60 16.79 0.39
C PHE A 179 7.27 18.15 0.25
N SER A 180 6.47 19.20 0.39
CA SER A 180 6.93 20.56 0.66
C SER A 180 6.75 20.86 2.14
N ILE A 181 7.81 21.36 2.78
CA ILE A 181 7.79 21.76 4.19
C ILE A 181 8.00 23.26 4.24
N THR A 182 7.03 23.97 4.81
CA THR A 182 7.16 25.38 5.14
C THR A 182 7.65 25.54 6.58
N GLY A 183 8.58 26.47 6.78
CA GLY A 183 9.04 26.80 8.12
C GLY A 183 7.90 27.39 8.97
N PRO A 184 8.03 27.36 10.31
CA PRO A 184 7.12 28.09 11.19
C PRO A 184 7.18 29.61 10.96
#